data_AF-A0A7V1PHW6-F1
#
_entry.id   AF-A0A7V1PHW6-F1
#
_cell.length_a   1.000
_cell.length_b   1.000
_cell.length_c   1.000
_cell.angle_alpha   90.00
_cell.angle_beta   90.00
_cell.angle_gamma   90.00
#
_symmetry.space_group_name_H-M   'P 1'
#
loop_
_entity.id
_entity.type
_entity.pdbx_description
1 polymer ?
#
loop_
_entity_poly.entity_id
_entity_poly.type
_entity_poly.pdbx_seq_one_letter_code
_entity_poly.pdbx_strand_id
1 'polypeptide(L)'
;MKKEVDLSQISEEELLELRLCDLPLKIEGTWLEGCVNQLYQELERKGIKFKPPCYLADEWLTPDNEPVIGIAFFLAHPRLIKLEKKMMLEAEGETKPWCMKLLRHEAGHALNYAYKLYRRKKWQKIFGKFSKEYTDTYRFRPYSRNFVRHLEDYYAQYHPDEDFAETFAVWLSPAIDWRSQYKGWGALKKLEYVDEVISQIKDKEPLVKKGKKYWSISRLKIKLKNYYWKKRKSWAEYFPDFHDSNLKRIFLVGPRGQPAFEIIKKYKKEILNNVSMWTGEKKYITGELLDNLIERTKALKLKAATDETITVLKISTYITTLIMNYRYTGKFQKQ
;
A
#
# COMPACT_ATOMS: atom_id res chain seq x y z
N MET A 1 37.33 7.74 0.76
CA MET A 1 36.31 8.41 -0.07
C MET A 1 35.30 7.36 -0.50
N LYS A 2 34.00 7.53 -0.21
CA LYS A 2 32.96 6.67 -0.80
C LYS A 2 32.96 6.95 -2.31
N LYS A 3 33.14 5.91 -3.12
CA LYS A 3 33.02 6.00 -4.59
C LYS A 3 31.62 6.55 -4.88
N GLU A 4 31.53 7.66 -5.61
CA GLU A 4 30.26 8.24 -6.01
C GLU A 4 29.57 7.25 -6.96
N VAL A 5 28.43 6.70 -6.53
CA VAL A 5 27.71 5.69 -7.29
C VAL A 5 26.76 6.38 -8.24
N ASP A 6 26.98 6.25 -9.55
CA ASP A 6 25.97 6.63 -10.53
C ASP A 6 24.93 5.49 -10.68
N LEU A 7 23.76 5.70 -10.09
CA LEU A 7 22.64 4.76 -10.16
C LEU A 7 22.14 4.49 -11.58
N SER A 8 22.46 5.35 -12.55
CA SER A 8 22.05 5.20 -13.94
C SER A 8 22.95 4.22 -14.71
N GLN A 9 24.20 4.04 -14.27
CA GLN A 9 25.23 3.27 -14.99
C GLN A 9 25.64 1.98 -14.28
N ILE A 10 25.38 1.86 -12.98
CA ILE A 10 25.68 0.66 -12.20
C ILE A 10 24.87 -0.55 -12.69
N SER A 11 25.51 -1.73 -12.73
CA SER A 11 24.82 -2.99 -13.06
C SER A 11 23.74 -3.30 -12.01
N GLU A 12 22.75 -4.14 -12.37
CA GLU A 12 21.72 -4.53 -11.40
C GLU A 12 22.30 -5.33 -10.24
N GLU A 13 23.26 -6.20 -10.55
CA GLU A 13 23.96 -7.06 -9.60
C GLU A 13 24.71 -6.20 -8.57
N GLU A 14 25.46 -5.20 -9.00
CA GLU A 14 26.15 -4.28 -8.10
C GLU A 14 25.17 -3.41 -7.32
N LEU A 15 24.10 -2.91 -7.94
CA LEU A 15 23.04 -2.13 -7.28
C LEU A 15 22.40 -2.91 -6.14
N LEU A 16 22.13 -4.20 -6.35
CA LEU A 16 21.54 -5.10 -5.36
C LEU A 16 22.48 -5.39 -4.17
N GLU A 17 23.79 -5.25 -4.35
CA GLU A 17 24.78 -5.41 -3.28
C GLU A 17 24.97 -4.16 -2.41
N LEU A 18 24.50 -2.99 -2.86
CA LEU A 18 24.56 -1.76 -2.08
C LEU A 18 23.68 -1.85 -0.83
N ARG A 19 24.14 -1.22 0.26
CA ARG A 19 23.29 -0.99 1.45
C ARG A 19 22.35 0.18 1.19
N LEU A 20 21.14 0.14 1.75
CA LEU A 20 20.18 1.25 1.61
C LEU A 20 20.79 2.61 2.03
N CYS A 21 21.60 2.62 3.10
CA CYS A 21 22.29 3.82 3.57
C CYS A 21 23.45 4.31 2.68
N ASP A 22 23.86 3.52 1.69
CA ASP A 22 24.89 3.89 0.72
C ASP A 22 24.30 4.35 -0.62
N LEU A 23 22.97 4.26 -0.80
CA LEU A 23 22.31 4.80 -1.99
C LEU A 23 22.39 6.34 -1.97
N PRO A 24 22.87 6.99 -3.05
CA PRO A 24 23.03 8.45 -3.11
C PRO A 24 21.69 9.14 -3.43
N LEU A 25 20.72 9.01 -2.53
CA LEU A 25 19.36 9.49 -2.71
C LEU A 25 19.08 10.74 -1.89
N LYS A 26 18.29 11.63 -2.46
CA LYS A 26 17.75 12.84 -1.83
C LYS A 26 16.37 13.15 -2.41
N ILE A 27 15.60 13.98 -1.71
CA ILE A 27 14.31 14.46 -2.22
C ILE A 27 14.55 15.67 -3.12
N GLU A 28 15.47 16.54 -2.70
CA GLU A 28 15.84 17.80 -3.33
C GLU A 28 16.43 17.58 -4.74
N GLY A 29 15.95 18.35 -5.71
CA GLY A 29 16.31 18.20 -7.12
C GLY A 29 15.66 17.00 -7.82
N THR A 30 14.66 16.35 -7.20
CA THR A 30 13.90 15.25 -7.82
C THR A 30 12.42 15.63 -8.01
N TRP A 31 11.66 14.83 -8.73
CA TRP A 31 10.21 15.02 -8.90
C TRP A 31 9.42 14.92 -7.57
N LEU A 32 10.00 14.27 -6.55
CA LEU A 32 9.41 14.20 -5.20
C LEU A 32 9.38 15.57 -4.52
N GLU A 33 10.41 16.40 -4.72
CA GLU A 33 10.43 17.78 -4.19
C GLU A 33 9.23 18.57 -4.72
N GLY A 34 8.90 18.42 -6.01
CA GLY A 34 7.71 19.03 -6.60
C GLY A 34 6.40 18.55 -5.96
N CYS A 35 6.31 17.27 -5.60
CA CYS A 35 5.12 16.72 -4.92
C CYS A 35 5.03 17.20 -3.45
N VAL A 36 6.15 17.22 -2.73
CA VAL A 36 6.22 17.73 -1.35
C VAL A 36 5.86 19.22 -1.31
N ASN A 37 6.40 20.03 -2.23
CA ASN A 37 6.07 21.44 -2.33
C ASN A 37 4.59 21.65 -2.65
N GLN A 38 4.01 20.83 -3.52
CA GLN A 38 2.58 20.86 -3.80
C GLN A 38 1.76 20.56 -2.53
N LEU A 39 2.10 19.52 -1.78
CA LEU A 39 1.44 19.20 -0.50
C LEU A 39 1.51 20.40 0.47
N TYR A 40 2.69 21.00 0.65
CA TYR A 40 2.85 22.15 1.54
C TYR A 40 2.03 23.35 1.11
N GLN A 41 1.91 23.62 -0.19
CA GLN A 41 1.02 24.68 -0.69
C GLN A 41 -0.45 24.36 -0.44
N GLU A 42 -0.87 23.10 -0.58
CA GLU A 42 -2.24 22.67 -0.27
C GLU A 42 -2.57 22.86 1.22
N LEU A 43 -1.65 22.49 2.12
CA LEU A 43 -1.78 22.73 3.57
C LEU A 43 -1.87 24.22 3.90
N GLU A 44 -0.99 25.02 3.30
CA GLU A 44 -0.93 26.47 3.52
C GLU A 44 -2.19 27.19 3.05
N ARG A 45 -2.75 26.81 1.90
CA ARG A 45 -4.05 27.34 1.41
C ARG A 45 -5.21 27.04 2.36
N LYS A 46 -5.10 25.99 3.17
CA LYS A 46 -6.07 25.66 4.22
C LYS A 46 -5.76 26.32 5.56
N GLY A 47 -4.73 27.17 5.64
CA GLY A 47 -4.29 27.87 6.86
C GLY A 47 -3.63 26.96 7.90
N ILE A 48 -3.12 25.80 7.46
CA ILE A 48 -2.34 24.90 8.32
C ILE A 48 -0.88 25.37 8.30
N LYS A 49 -0.38 25.80 9.47
CA LYS A 49 1.03 26.23 9.62
C LYS A 49 2.02 25.07 9.62
N PHE A 50 1.61 23.92 10.14
CA PHE A 50 2.48 22.76 10.24
C PHE A 50 2.78 22.16 8.86
N LYS A 51 4.06 22.12 8.50
CA LYS A 51 4.59 21.45 7.30
C LYS A 51 5.36 20.21 7.76
N PRO A 52 4.79 18.98 7.64
CA PRO A 52 5.42 17.76 8.14
C PRO A 52 6.77 17.51 7.47
N PRO A 53 7.87 17.30 8.22
CA PRO A 53 9.16 16.99 7.61
C PRO A 53 9.11 15.67 6.84
N CYS A 54 9.40 15.72 5.53
CA CYS A 54 9.54 14.54 4.70
C CYS A 54 10.95 13.95 4.73
N TYR A 55 11.08 12.63 4.61
CA TYR A 55 12.36 11.93 4.49
C TYR A 55 12.21 10.64 3.70
N LEU A 56 13.32 10.10 3.18
CA LEU A 56 13.32 8.81 2.50
C LEU A 56 13.38 7.66 3.52
N ALA A 57 12.40 6.76 3.43
CA ALA A 57 12.23 5.57 4.24
C ALA A 57 12.16 4.31 3.35
N ASP A 58 12.13 3.13 3.96
CA ASP A 58 12.00 1.86 3.25
C ASP A 58 10.61 1.61 2.65
N GLU A 59 9.56 2.24 3.18
CA GLU A 59 8.20 2.28 2.63
C GLU A 59 7.49 3.64 2.88
N TRP A 60 6.23 3.77 2.47
CA TRP A 60 5.39 4.91 2.86
C TRP A 60 4.92 4.73 4.29
N LEU A 61 5.12 5.74 5.14
CA LEU A 61 4.66 5.69 6.53
C LEU A 61 4.67 7.05 7.23
N THR A 62 3.90 7.12 8.32
CA THR A 62 4.03 8.12 9.38
C THR A 62 4.15 7.37 10.69
N PRO A 63 5.33 7.32 11.36
CA PRO A 63 5.47 6.54 12.57
C PRO A 63 4.52 7.03 13.67
N ASP A 64 3.96 6.11 14.44
CA ASP A 64 3.02 6.40 15.51
C ASP A 64 3.50 7.55 16.42
N ASN A 65 2.67 8.58 16.54
CA ASN A 65 2.94 9.79 17.34
C ASN A 65 4.14 10.63 16.88
N GLU A 66 4.75 10.34 15.74
CA GLU A 66 5.86 11.12 15.17
C GLU A 66 5.35 11.92 13.97
N PRO A 67 5.29 13.26 14.04
CA PRO A 67 4.70 14.07 12.98
C PRO A 67 5.70 14.29 11.83
N VAL A 68 6.06 13.21 11.12
CA VAL A 68 7.00 13.18 9.98
C VAL A 68 6.49 12.22 8.90
N ILE A 69 6.79 12.50 7.63
CA ILE A 69 6.35 11.66 6.51
C ILE A 69 7.54 10.89 5.94
N GLY A 70 7.49 9.56 6.00
CA GLY A 70 8.38 8.65 5.30
C GLY A 70 7.90 8.43 3.87
N ILE A 71 8.74 8.75 2.90
CA ILE A 71 8.50 8.51 1.47
C ILE A 71 9.33 7.30 1.06
N ALA A 72 8.70 6.33 0.37
CA ALA A 72 9.39 5.14 -0.10
C ALA A 72 10.58 5.50 -1.01
N PHE A 73 11.78 5.05 -0.64
CA PHE A 73 13.04 5.50 -1.24
C PHE A 73 13.17 5.23 -2.74
N PHE A 74 12.54 4.15 -3.22
CA PHE A 74 12.65 3.76 -4.62
C PHE A 74 12.07 4.82 -5.57
N LEU A 75 11.19 5.69 -5.08
CA LEU A 75 10.62 6.80 -5.84
C LEU A 75 11.64 7.90 -6.13
N ALA A 76 12.75 7.97 -5.39
CA ALA A 76 13.75 9.02 -5.55
C ALA A 76 14.62 8.86 -6.81
N HIS A 77 14.54 7.74 -7.53
CA HIS A 77 15.32 7.52 -8.76
C HIS A 77 14.63 6.57 -9.76
N PRO A 78 14.56 6.89 -11.08
CA PRO A 78 13.89 6.04 -12.07
C PRO A 78 14.41 4.59 -12.14
N ARG A 79 15.73 4.38 -11.96
CA ARG A 79 16.33 3.04 -11.89
C ARG A 79 15.75 2.20 -10.75
N LEU A 80 15.52 2.81 -9.59
CA LEU A 80 14.96 2.13 -8.42
C LEU A 80 13.46 1.89 -8.58
N ILE A 81 12.70 2.80 -9.19
CA ILE A 81 11.31 2.54 -9.58
C ILE A 81 11.23 1.30 -10.48
N LYS A 82 12.08 1.22 -11.52
CA LYS A 82 12.13 0.06 -12.42
C LYS A 82 12.49 -1.23 -11.67
N LEU A 83 13.40 -1.16 -10.70
CA LEU A 83 13.79 -2.30 -9.88
C LEU A 83 12.66 -2.74 -8.93
N GLU A 84 11.98 -1.79 -8.28
CA GLU A 84 10.83 -2.06 -7.42
C GLU A 84 9.74 -2.77 -8.20
N LYS A 85 9.36 -2.26 -9.39
CA LYS A 85 8.39 -2.95 -10.27
C LYS A 85 8.85 -4.35 -10.68
N LYS A 86 10.15 -4.55 -10.90
CA LYS A 86 10.69 -5.87 -11.26
C LYS A 86 10.58 -6.84 -10.07
N MET A 87 10.93 -6.39 -8.88
CA MET A 87 11.00 -7.23 -7.68
C MET A 87 9.64 -7.45 -7.01
N MET A 88 8.76 -6.44 -7.10
CA MET A 88 7.49 -6.34 -6.37
C MET A 88 6.27 -6.17 -7.30
N LEU A 89 6.43 -6.31 -8.63
CA LEU A 89 5.37 -6.19 -9.66
C LEU A 89 4.65 -4.83 -9.74
N GLU A 90 4.91 -3.94 -8.80
CA GLU A 90 4.42 -2.57 -8.72
C GLU A 90 5.42 -1.69 -7.98
N ALA A 91 5.32 -0.38 -8.18
CA ALA A 91 6.06 0.62 -7.41
C ALA A 91 5.03 1.62 -6.87
N GLU A 92 4.70 1.48 -5.58
CA GLU A 92 3.66 2.26 -4.93
C GLU A 92 3.99 3.76 -4.95
N GLY A 93 3.09 4.55 -5.55
CA GLY A 93 3.29 5.98 -5.73
C GLY A 93 4.14 6.37 -6.94
N GLU A 94 4.41 5.48 -7.91
CA GLU A 94 5.30 5.78 -9.05
C GLU A 94 4.84 6.91 -9.99
N THR A 95 3.57 7.32 -9.90
CA THR A 95 3.04 8.44 -10.68
C THR A 95 2.73 9.63 -9.79
N LYS A 96 2.83 10.86 -10.32
CA LYS A 96 2.50 12.07 -9.57
C LYS A 96 1.10 12.02 -8.91
N PRO A 97 0.01 11.63 -9.60
CA PRO A 97 -1.30 11.52 -8.95
C PRO A 97 -1.33 10.54 -7.78
N TRP A 98 -0.67 9.38 -7.91
CA TRP A 98 -0.64 8.36 -6.86
C TRP A 98 0.25 8.80 -5.68
N CYS A 99 1.43 9.34 -5.96
CA CYS A 99 2.31 9.95 -4.95
C CYS A 99 1.59 11.03 -4.15
N MET A 100 0.82 11.90 -4.82
CA MET A 100 0.04 12.93 -4.14
C MET A 100 -1.09 12.36 -3.28
N LYS A 101 -1.72 11.24 -3.66
CA LYS A 101 -2.68 10.55 -2.77
C LYS A 101 -1.98 10.09 -1.48
N LEU A 102 -0.88 9.37 -1.60
CA LEU A 102 -0.12 8.84 -0.46
C LEU A 102 0.41 9.98 0.43
N LEU A 103 0.98 11.04 -0.15
CA LEU A 103 1.44 12.21 0.60
C LEU A 103 0.32 12.87 1.42
N ARG A 104 -0.89 13.01 0.87
CA ARG A 104 -2.02 13.61 1.59
C ARG A 104 -2.53 12.69 2.71
N HIS A 105 -2.51 11.38 2.48
CA HIS A 105 -2.82 10.37 3.48
C HIS A 105 -1.84 10.47 4.65
N GLU A 106 -0.53 10.38 4.39
CA GLU A 106 0.51 10.50 5.41
C GLU A 106 0.49 11.86 6.12
N ALA A 107 0.19 12.94 5.40
CA ALA A 107 -0.02 14.25 6.01
C ALA A 107 -1.18 14.25 7.01
N GLY A 108 -2.23 13.47 6.77
CA GLY A 108 -3.32 13.27 7.71
C GLY A 108 -2.85 12.71 9.05
N HIS A 109 -2.07 11.63 9.04
CA HIS A 109 -1.45 11.09 10.25
C HIS A 109 -0.53 12.12 10.92
N ALA A 110 0.37 12.72 10.15
CA ALA A 110 1.33 13.67 10.70
C ALA A 110 0.64 14.88 11.37
N LEU A 111 -0.45 15.39 10.80
CA LEU A 111 -1.28 16.42 11.40
C LEU A 111 -2.01 15.94 12.65
N ASN A 112 -2.56 14.73 12.61
CA ASN A 112 -3.23 14.12 13.76
C ASN A 112 -2.29 14.10 14.97
N TYR A 113 -1.02 13.73 14.74
CA TYR A 113 0.01 13.66 15.77
C TYR A 113 0.50 15.05 16.21
N ALA A 114 0.77 15.93 15.25
CA ALA A 114 1.28 17.29 15.52
C ALA A 114 0.34 18.11 16.41
N TYR A 115 -0.98 17.98 16.20
CA TYR A 115 -2.00 18.70 16.96
C TYR A 115 -2.71 17.83 18.01
N LYS A 116 -2.31 16.56 18.15
CA LYS A 116 -2.92 15.57 19.05
C LYS A 116 -4.44 15.48 18.88
N LEU A 117 -4.95 15.52 17.65
CA LEU A 117 -6.39 15.56 17.37
C LEU A 117 -7.07 14.27 17.87
N TYR A 118 -6.38 13.14 17.78
CA TYR A 118 -6.79 11.82 18.26
C TYR A 118 -7.17 11.77 19.76
N ARG A 119 -6.73 12.75 20.56
CA ARG A 119 -7.09 12.86 21.98
C ARG A 119 -8.43 13.55 22.23
N ARG A 120 -8.97 14.26 21.23
CA ARG A 120 -10.22 15.03 21.39
C ARG A 120 -11.41 14.07 21.50
N LYS A 121 -12.29 14.32 22.48
CA LYS A 121 -13.50 13.50 22.70
C LYS A 121 -14.37 13.37 21.44
N LYS A 122 -14.53 14.47 20.68
CA LYS A 122 -15.31 14.48 19.43
C LYS A 122 -14.65 13.64 18.33
N TRP A 123 -13.33 13.68 18.21
CA TRP A 123 -12.57 12.82 17.31
C TRP A 123 -12.85 11.35 17.63
N GLN A 124 -12.73 10.97 18.90
CA GLN A 124 -12.94 9.59 19.35
C GLN A 124 -14.37 9.09 19.16
N LYS A 125 -15.36 9.98 19.28
CA LYS A 125 -16.76 9.65 19.01
C LYS A 125 -17.02 9.39 17.52
N ILE A 126 -16.27 10.03 16.62
CA ILE A 126 -16.48 9.98 15.18
C ILE A 126 -15.69 8.84 14.53
N PHE A 127 -14.40 8.70 14.86
CA PHE A 127 -13.51 7.72 14.26
C PHE A 127 -13.32 6.46 15.12
N GLY A 128 -13.40 6.59 16.44
CA GLY A 128 -13.13 5.52 17.39
C GLY A 128 -11.91 5.81 18.26
N LYS A 129 -11.50 4.84 19.08
CA LYS A 129 -10.33 4.99 19.96
C LYS A 129 -9.04 4.80 19.16
N PHE A 130 -8.15 5.78 19.22
CA PHE A 130 -6.80 5.68 18.65
C PHE A 130 -5.96 4.56 19.28
N SER A 131 -6.22 4.21 20.55
CA SER A 131 -5.52 3.13 21.26
C SER A 131 -5.99 1.72 20.87
N LYS A 132 -6.77 1.57 19.80
CA LYS A 132 -7.21 0.26 19.34
C LYS A 132 -5.98 -0.44 18.76
N GLU A 133 -5.78 -1.70 19.08
CA GLU A 133 -4.68 -2.45 18.49
C GLU A 133 -4.93 -2.65 16.99
N TYR A 134 -3.86 -2.51 16.21
CA TYR A 134 -3.82 -2.96 14.83
C TYR A 134 -3.93 -4.49 14.84
N THR A 135 -5.07 -5.01 14.38
CA THR A 135 -5.31 -6.46 14.35
C THR A 135 -4.78 -7.06 13.07
N ASP A 136 -4.18 -8.25 13.14
CA ASP A 136 -3.66 -9.00 11.98
C ASP A 136 -4.75 -9.30 10.92
N THR A 137 -6.02 -9.34 11.32
CA THR A 137 -7.16 -9.59 10.43
C THR A 137 -7.98 -8.33 10.19
N TYR A 138 -7.89 -7.78 8.98
CA TYR A 138 -8.71 -6.65 8.57
C TYR A 138 -9.96 -7.09 7.80
N ARG A 139 -11.14 -6.97 8.45
CA ARG A 139 -12.45 -7.18 7.82
C ARG A 139 -13.10 -5.85 7.41
N PHE A 140 -13.15 -5.57 6.11
CA PHE A 140 -13.83 -4.39 5.58
C PHE A 140 -15.24 -4.70 5.08
N ARG A 141 -16.09 -3.68 5.01
CA ARG A 141 -17.45 -3.75 4.45
C ARG A 141 -17.46 -2.98 3.12
N PRO A 142 -17.41 -3.66 1.95
CA PRO A 142 -17.24 -3.02 0.63
C PRO A 142 -18.29 -1.94 0.30
N TYR A 143 -19.52 -2.15 0.77
CA TYR A 143 -20.66 -1.27 0.50
C TYR A 143 -20.93 -0.24 1.61
N SER A 144 -20.05 -0.17 2.62
CA SER A 144 -20.20 0.81 3.70
C SER A 144 -20.07 2.21 3.16
N ARG A 145 -21.10 3.04 3.39
CA ARG A 145 -21.09 4.48 3.10
C ARG A 145 -20.57 5.30 4.28
N ASN A 146 -20.09 4.66 5.35
CA ASN A 146 -19.56 5.36 6.53
C ASN A 146 -18.10 5.80 6.37
N PHE A 147 -17.43 5.40 5.29
CA PHE A 147 -16.01 5.68 5.07
C PHE A 147 -15.81 6.34 3.71
N VAL A 148 -14.78 7.19 3.62
CA VAL A 148 -14.36 7.75 2.34
C VAL A 148 -13.70 6.67 1.48
N ARG A 149 -13.59 6.93 0.17
CA ARG A 149 -12.85 6.11 -0.79
C ARG A 149 -11.73 6.96 -1.38
N HIS A 150 -10.49 6.70 -1.00
CA HIS A 150 -9.34 7.50 -1.40
C HIS A 150 -8.16 6.65 -1.90
N LEU A 151 -7.50 5.93 -0.99
CA LEU A 151 -6.64 4.81 -1.34
C LEU A 151 -7.50 3.57 -1.63
N GLU A 152 -6.88 2.58 -2.26
CA GLU A 152 -7.52 1.30 -2.55
C GLU A 152 -7.75 0.51 -1.24
N ASP A 153 -8.31 -0.70 -1.35
CA ASP A 153 -8.32 -1.68 -0.25
C ASP A 153 -9.16 -1.32 0.98
N TYR A 154 -10.01 -0.29 0.84
CA TYR A 154 -10.87 0.23 1.89
C TYR A 154 -10.08 0.68 3.12
N TYR A 155 -8.87 1.19 2.94
CA TYR A 155 -7.93 1.46 4.03
C TYR A 155 -8.54 2.23 5.23
N ALA A 156 -9.47 3.15 4.95
CA ALA A 156 -10.23 3.91 5.95
C ALA A 156 -11.00 3.08 7.00
N GLN A 157 -11.29 1.78 6.79
CA GLN A 157 -11.97 0.97 7.84
C GLN A 157 -10.99 0.16 8.70
N TYR A 158 -9.67 0.22 8.42
CA TYR A 158 -8.67 -0.61 9.10
C TYR A 158 -8.48 -0.21 10.55
N HIS A 159 -8.23 1.06 10.77
CA HIS A 159 -8.00 1.64 12.08
C HIS A 159 -8.65 3.03 12.16
N PRO A 160 -9.12 3.50 13.33
CA PRO A 160 -9.60 4.88 13.49
C PRO A 160 -8.63 5.95 13.01
N ASP A 161 -7.32 5.66 13.07
CA ASP A 161 -6.30 6.56 12.55
C ASP A 161 -6.25 6.56 11.01
N GLU A 162 -6.32 5.39 10.37
CA GLU A 162 -6.46 5.29 8.90
C GLU A 162 -7.71 6.00 8.39
N ASP A 163 -8.82 5.84 9.11
CA ASP A 163 -10.10 6.49 8.79
C ASP A 163 -9.95 8.02 8.78
N PHE A 164 -9.25 8.57 9.78
CA PHE A 164 -8.94 9.99 9.83
C PHE A 164 -8.01 10.42 8.70
N ALA A 165 -6.92 9.69 8.45
CA ALA A 165 -5.94 10.02 7.43
C ALA A 165 -6.55 10.02 6.02
N GLU A 166 -7.35 8.99 5.70
CA GLU A 166 -8.10 8.91 4.45
C GLU A 166 -9.13 10.04 4.32
N THR A 167 -9.88 10.32 5.40
CA THR A 167 -10.86 11.42 5.42
C THR A 167 -10.17 12.77 5.20
N PHE A 168 -9.04 12.99 5.85
CA PHE A 168 -8.23 14.19 5.70
C PHE A 168 -7.72 14.34 4.26
N ALA A 169 -7.22 13.26 3.66
CA ALA A 169 -6.69 13.29 2.30
C ALA A 169 -7.74 13.65 1.26
N VAL A 170 -8.97 13.15 1.41
CA VAL A 170 -10.13 13.56 0.60
C VAL A 170 -10.46 15.03 0.80
N TRP A 171 -10.54 15.49 2.06
CA TRP A 171 -10.87 16.87 2.38
C TRP A 171 -9.82 17.88 1.87
N LEU A 172 -8.53 17.50 1.89
CA LEU A 172 -7.42 18.33 1.43
C LEU A 172 -7.35 18.42 -0.10
N SER A 173 -7.78 17.38 -0.81
CA SER A 173 -7.65 17.26 -2.26
C SER A 173 -8.44 18.34 -3.00
N PRO A 174 -7.78 19.25 -3.76
CA PRO A 174 -8.46 20.41 -4.37
C PRO A 174 -9.40 20.05 -5.52
N ALA A 175 -9.20 18.89 -6.14
CA ALA A 175 -10.03 18.42 -7.26
C ALA A 175 -11.33 17.72 -6.82
N ILE A 176 -11.53 17.53 -5.51
CA ILE A 176 -12.66 16.78 -4.98
C ILE A 176 -13.65 17.73 -4.31
N ASP A 177 -14.83 17.88 -4.90
CA ASP A 177 -15.99 18.45 -4.20
C ASP A 177 -16.60 17.37 -3.29
N TRP A 178 -15.99 17.23 -2.11
CA TRP A 178 -16.37 16.19 -1.16
C TRP A 178 -17.79 16.34 -0.62
N ARG A 179 -18.35 17.56 -0.59
CA ARG A 179 -19.73 17.81 -0.13
C ARG A 179 -20.73 17.18 -1.09
N SER A 180 -20.51 17.37 -2.38
CA SER A 180 -21.32 16.76 -3.43
C SER A 180 -21.09 15.25 -3.52
N GLN A 181 -19.82 14.83 -3.57
CA GLN A 181 -19.44 13.43 -3.77
C GLN A 181 -19.95 12.50 -2.64
N TYR A 182 -19.92 12.96 -1.39
CA TYR A 182 -20.33 12.17 -0.23
C TYR A 182 -21.72 12.54 0.30
N LYS A 183 -22.55 13.23 -0.51
CA LYS A 183 -23.92 13.57 -0.11
C LYS A 183 -24.72 12.30 0.24
N GLY A 184 -25.31 12.27 1.44
CA GLY A 184 -26.07 11.13 1.94
C GLY A 184 -25.23 9.95 2.46
N TRP A 185 -23.90 10.08 2.50
CA TRP A 185 -23.01 9.09 3.09
C TRP A 185 -22.72 9.41 4.57
N GLY A 186 -22.53 8.38 5.39
CA GLY A 186 -22.09 8.56 6.78
C GLY A 186 -20.69 9.18 6.87
N ALA A 187 -19.85 8.97 5.85
CA ALA A 187 -18.54 9.59 5.72
C ALA A 187 -18.58 11.13 5.68
N LEU A 188 -19.70 11.73 5.23
CA LEU A 188 -19.84 13.18 5.16
C LEU A 188 -19.67 13.83 6.53
N LYS A 189 -20.20 13.21 7.60
CA LYS A 189 -20.05 13.70 8.98
C LYS A 189 -18.58 13.75 9.42
N LYS A 190 -17.74 12.85 8.90
CA LYS A 190 -16.30 12.83 9.18
C LYS A 190 -15.59 13.96 8.45
N LEU A 191 -15.94 14.19 7.18
CA LEU A 191 -15.41 15.29 6.37
C LEU A 191 -15.78 16.66 6.96
N GLU A 192 -17.03 16.83 7.40
CA GLU A 192 -17.49 18.04 8.10
C GLU A 192 -16.72 18.26 9.41
N TYR A 193 -16.45 17.18 10.14
CA TYR A 193 -15.64 17.27 11.36
C TYR A 193 -14.18 17.62 11.07
N VAL A 194 -13.58 17.10 10.00
CA VAL A 194 -12.24 17.51 9.57
C VAL A 194 -12.26 19.01 9.21
N ASP A 195 -13.24 19.49 8.46
CA ASP A 195 -13.38 20.92 8.13
C ASP A 195 -13.46 21.80 9.39
N GLU A 196 -14.28 21.40 10.37
CA GLU A 196 -14.39 22.07 11.67
C GLU A 196 -13.08 22.06 12.46
N VAL A 197 -12.44 20.89 12.59
CA VAL A 197 -11.24 20.75 13.42
C VAL A 197 -10.05 21.50 12.84
N ILE A 198 -9.92 21.53 11.51
CA ILE A 198 -8.90 22.32 10.83
C ILE A 198 -9.15 23.82 11.03
N SER A 199 -10.39 24.28 10.91
CA SER A 199 -10.73 25.68 11.19
C SER A 199 -10.33 26.11 12.60
N GLN A 200 -10.49 25.22 13.60
CA GLN A 200 -10.07 25.49 14.98
C GLN A 200 -8.56 25.54 15.20
N ILE A 201 -7.76 24.88 14.36
CA ILE A 201 -6.28 24.90 14.43
C ILE A 201 -5.65 25.83 13.39
N LYS A 202 -6.47 26.48 12.56
CA LYS A 202 -6.03 27.44 11.56
C LYS A 202 -5.13 28.48 12.20
N ASP A 203 -3.98 28.75 11.57
CA ASP A 203 -2.98 29.72 12.00
C ASP A 203 -2.35 29.43 13.39
N LYS A 204 -2.63 28.27 13.99
CA LYS A 204 -2.03 27.83 15.26
C LYS A 204 -0.81 26.96 15.04
N GLU A 205 0.19 27.15 15.89
CA GLU A 205 1.37 26.30 15.95
C GLU A 205 0.99 24.86 16.37
N PRO A 206 1.67 23.83 15.84
CA PRO A 206 1.46 22.46 16.30
C PRO A 206 1.99 22.27 17.72
N LEU A 207 1.35 21.37 18.47
CA LEU A 207 1.75 21.00 19.82
C LEU A 207 3.03 20.13 19.82
N VAL A 208 3.25 19.37 18.74
CA VAL A 208 4.45 18.57 18.51
C VAL A 208 5.07 19.01 17.19
N LYS A 209 6.23 19.66 17.27
CA LYS A 209 6.91 20.29 16.10
C LYS A 209 7.90 19.38 15.39
N LYS A 210 8.36 18.32 16.06
CA LYS A 210 9.43 17.43 15.59
C LYS A 210 9.02 15.99 15.84
N GLY A 211 9.50 15.10 14.98
CA GLY A 211 9.38 13.66 15.17
C GLY A 211 10.63 12.91 14.76
N LYS A 212 10.76 11.68 15.22
CA LYS A 212 11.83 10.76 14.86
C LYS A 212 11.58 10.13 13.49
N LYS A 213 12.60 10.18 12.63
CA LYS A 213 12.61 9.57 11.29
C LYS A 213 12.98 8.09 11.37
N TYR A 214 12.06 7.26 11.87
CA TYR A 214 12.26 5.81 11.92
C TYR A 214 12.39 5.22 10.52
N TRP A 215 13.09 4.08 10.39
CA TRP A 215 13.34 3.41 9.11
C TRP A 215 13.93 4.29 7.98
N SER A 216 14.53 5.44 8.33
CA SER A 216 15.20 6.27 7.34
C SER A 216 16.31 5.48 6.65
N ILE A 217 16.33 5.52 5.32
CA ILE A 217 17.33 4.79 4.52
C ILE A 217 18.76 5.12 4.92
N SER A 218 19.01 6.37 5.34
CA SER A 218 20.32 6.85 5.81
C SER A 218 20.90 6.03 6.98
N ARG A 219 20.04 5.29 7.70
CA ARG A 219 20.40 4.46 8.86
C ARG A 219 20.31 2.96 8.57
N LEU A 220 19.72 2.55 7.44
CA LEU A 220 19.49 1.16 7.11
C LEU A 220 20.71 0.52 6.43
N LYS A 221 21.42 -0.33 7.19
CA LYS A 221 22.63 -1.04 6.72
C LYS A 221 22.33 -2.33 5.94
N ILE A 222 21.06 -2.67 5.73
CA ILE A 222 20.66 -3.85 4.96
C ILE A 222 21.00 -3.66 3.47
N LYS A 223 21.52 -4.71 2.83
CA LYS A 223 21.72 -4.73 1.38
C LYS A 223 20.38 -4.70 0.64
N LEU A 224 20.32 -4.04 -0.50
CA LEU A 224 19.09 -3.92 -1.30
C LEU A 224 18.51 -5.29 -1.69
N LYS A 225 19.35 -6.27 -2.05
CA LYS A 225 18.91 -7.66 -2.26
C LYS A 225 18.23 -8.29 -1.05
N ASN A 226 18.74 -8.01 0.15
CA ASN A 226 18.22 -8.58 1.40
C ASN A 226 16.93 -7.87 1.81
N TYR A 227 16.79 -6.57 1.51
CA TYR A 227 15.53 -5.85 1.64
C TYR A 227 14.43 -6.53 0.81
N TYR A 228 14.66 -6.74 -0.48
CA TYR A 228 13.71 -7.43 -1.36
C TYR A 228 13.43 -8.87 -0.94
N TRP A 229 14.46 -9.60 -0.51
CA TRP A 229 14.29 -10.96 0.00
C TRP A 229 13.40 -10.99 1.25
N LYS A 230 13.63 -10.09 2.23
CA LYS A 230 12.80 -10.01 3.45
C LYS A 230 11.36 -9.60 3.11
N LYS A 231 11.18 -8.59 2.26
CA LYS A 231 9.86 -8.07 1.85
C LYS A 231 9.00 -9.14 1.15
N ARG A 232 9.62 -10.07 0.42
CA ARG A 232 8.93 -11.25 -0.15
C ARG A 232 8.73 -12.37 0.87
N LYS A 233 9.76 -12.72 1.64
CA LYS A 233 9.69 -13.83 2.59
C LYS A 233 8.65 -13.63 3.69
N SER A 234 8.50 -12.40 4.20
CA SER A 234 7.48 -12.08 5.20
C SER A 234 6.06 -12.40 4.71
N TRP A 235 5.83 -12.52 3.39
CA TRP A 235 4.56 -12.89 2.80
C TRP A 235 4.48 -14.38 2.42
N ALA A 236 5.58 -14.96 1.93
CA ALA A 236 5.68 -16.39 1.64
C ALA A 236 5.34 -17.30 2.84
N GLU A 237 5.71 -16.87 4.06
CA GLU A 237 5.44 -17.61 5.30
C GLU A 237 3.93 -17.76 5.61
N TYR A 238 3.06 -17.02 4.92
CA TYR A 238 1.61 -17.10 5.08
C TYR A 238 0.92 -18.05 4.10
N PHE A 239 1.59 -18.61 3.08
CA PHE A 239 1.00 -19.56 2.14
C PHE A 239 1.37 -21.01 2.50
N PRO A 240 0.58 -21.72 3.31
CA PRO A 240 0.82 -23.13 3.53
C PRO A 240 0.42 -23.95 2.29
N ASP A 241 1.14 -25.05 2.04
CA ASP A 241 1.08 -25.99 0.89
C ASP A 241 -0.28 -26.70 0.62
N PHE A 242 -1.43 -26.13 1.00
CA PHE A 242 -2.74 -26.79 0.98
C PHE A 242 -3.59 -26.54 -0.28
N HIS A 243 -2.97 -26.38 -1.45
CA HIS A 243 -3.72 -26.04 -2.68
C HIS A 243 -4.12 -27.23 -3.56
N ASP A 244 -3.57 -28.42 -3.34
CA ASP A 244 -3.70 -29.55 -4.25
C ASP A 244 -5.14 -30.03 -4.47
N SER A 245 -5.93 -30.15 -3.38
CA SER A 245 -7.32 -30.63 -3.45
C SER A 245 -8.19 -29.69 -4.28
N ASN A 246 -8.04 -28.38 -4.07
CA ASN A 246 -8.78 -27.35 -4.80
C ASN A 246 -8.28 -27.20 -6.24
N LEU A 247 -6.98 -27.30 -6.48
CA LEU A 247 -6.42 -27.32 -7.84
C LEU A 247 -6.95 -28.52 -8.64
N LYS A 248 -7.06 -29.71 -8.03
CA LYS A 248 -7.69 -30.89 -8.65
C LYS A 248 -9.21 -30.76 -8.88
N ARG A 249 -9.88 -29.82 -8.21
CA ARG A 249 -11.30 -29.48 -8.49
C ARG A 249 -11.44 -28.49 -9.65
N ILE A 250 -10.46 -27.60 -9.82
CA ILE A 250 -10.46 -26.58 -10.88
C ILE A 250 -9.98 -27.18 -12.21
N PHE A 251 -8.95 -28.03 -12.14
CA PHE A 251 -8.26 -28.64 -13.27
C PHE A 251 -8.41 -30.16 -13.26
N LEU A 252 -8.28 -30.80 -14.41
CA LEU A 252 -8.31 -32.26 -14.52
C LEU A 252 -6.94 -32.88 -14.29
N VAL A 253 -6.93 -34.09 -13.75
CA VAL A 253 -5.78 -34.99 -13.75
C VAL A 253 -5.89 -35.89 -14.98
N GLY A 254 -4.92 -35.87 -15.89
CA GLY A 254 -4.91 -36.81 -17.02
C GLY A 254 -4.14 -36.35 -18.25
N PRO A 255 -4.14 -37.15 -19.35
CA PRO A 255 -3.34 -36.87 -20.54
C PRO A 255 -4.00 -35.90 -21.53
N ARG A 256 -5.32 -35.65 -21.44
CA ARG A 256 -6.07 -34.79 -22.36
C ARG A 256 -6.16 -33.35 -21.88
N GLY A 257 -6.05 -32.38 -22.80
CA GLY A 257 -6.09 -30.94 -22.53
C GLY A 257 -4.71 -30.26 -22.55
N GLN A 258 -4.73 -28.93 -22.53
CA GLN A 258 -3.52 -28.10 -22.42
C GLN A 258 -3.04 -28.07 -20.96
N PRO A 259 -1.72 -28.07 -20.69
CA PRO A 259 -1.21 -27.94 -19.33
C PRO A 259 -1.73 -26.68 -18.63
N ALA A 260 -2.27 -26.84 -17.41
CA ALA A 260 -2.88 -25.75 -16.65
C ALA A 260 -1.89 -24.61 -16.40
N PHE A 261 -0.64 -24.94 -16.08
CA PHE A 261 0.41 -23.97 -15.80
C PHE A 261 0.72 -23.05 -17.00
N GLU A 262 0.56 -23.53 -18.24
CA GLU A 262 0.81 -22.72 -19.44
C GLU A 262 -0.27 -21.66 -19.61
N ILE A 263 -1.54 -22.02 -19.42
CA ILE A 263 -2.65 -21.07 -19.47
C ILE A 263 -2.51 -20.04 -18.35
N ILE A 264 -2.20 -20.47 -17.13
CA ILE A 264 -2.02 -19.55 -16.00
C ILE A 264 -0.84 -18.59 -16.26
N LYS A 265 0.27 -19.08 -16.81
CA LYS A 265 1.41 -18.23 -17.19
C LYS A 265 1.04 -17.24 -18.30
N LYS A 266 0.30 -17.70 -19.31
CA LYS A 266 -0.16 -16.87 -20.44
C LYS A 266 -0.99 -15.68 -19.99
N TYR A 267 -1.92 -15.90 -19.05
CA TYR A 267 -2.84 -14.86 -18.53
C TYR A 267 -2.41 -14.28 -17.18
N LYS A 268 -1.14 -14.45 -16.78
CA LYS A 268 -0.65 -14.06 -15.44
C LYS A 268 -0.93 -12.60 -15.14
N LYS A 269 -0.72 -11.71 -16.11
CA LYS A 269 -0.89 -10.26 -15.93
C LYS A 269 -2.36 -9.86 -15.72
N GLU A 270 -3.26 -10.45 -16.50
CA GLU A 270 -4.70 -10.22 -16.42
C GLU A 270 -5.27 -10.75 -15.10
N ILE A 271 -4.85 -11.95 -14.68
CA ILE A 271 -5.23 -12.54 -13.39
C ILE A 271 -4.75 -11.62 -12.26
N LEU A 272 -3.48 -11.21 -12.27
CA LEU A 272 -2.92 -10.34 -11.23
C LEU A 272 -3.65 -9.01 -11.12
N ASN A 273 -3.90 -8.32 -12.24
CA ASN A 273 -4.57 -7.04 -12.23
C ASN A 273 -6.02 -7.15 -11.72
N ASN A 274 -6.76 -8.16 -12.18
CA ASN A 274 -8.14 -8.36 -11.73
C ASN A 274 -8.19 -8.74 -10.25
N VAL A 275 -7.42 -9.75 -9.84
CA VAL A 275 -7.44 -10.21 -8.44
C VAL A 275 -7.00 -9.11 -7.50
N SER A 276 -5.91 -8.39 -7.80
CA SER A 276 -5.42 -7.30 -6.94
C SER A 276 -6.46 -6.17 -6.83
N MET A 277 -7.10 -5.80 -7.95
CA MET A 277 -8.16 -4.78 -7.96
C MET A 277 -9.36 -5.15 -7.08
N TRP A 278 -9.79 -6.42 -7.08
CA TRP A 278 -10.99 -6.85 -6.33
C TRP A 278 -10.69 -7.23 -4.88
N THR A 279 -9.52 -7.81 -4.62
CA THR A 279 -9.12 -8.23 -3.28
C THR A 279 -8.49 -7.11 -2.49
N GLY A 280 -7.95 -6.10 -3.16
CA GLY A 280 -7.16 -5.05 -2.57
C GLY A 280 -5.88 -5.55 -1.91
N GLU A 281 -5.20 -6.49 -2.57
CA GLU A 281 -3.96 -7.11 -2.11
C GLU A 281 -2.80 -6.71 -3.02
N LYS A 282 -1.59 -6.53 -2.46
CA LYS A 282 -0.44 -6.06 -3.24
C LYS A 282 -0.10 -7.04 -4.37
N LYS A 283 0.30 -6.51 -5.54
CA LYS A 283 0.47 -7.34 -6.75
C LYS A 283 1.53 -8.42 -6.57
N TYR A 284 2.61 -8.17 -5.83
CA TYR A 284 3.63 -9.18 -5.57
C TYR A 284 3.11 -10.34 -4.72
N ILE A 285 2.20 -10.08 -3.77
CA ILE A 285 1.64 -11.12 -2.89
C ILE A 285 0.76 -12.05 -3.73
N THR A 286 -0.12 -11.46 -4.53
CA THR A 286 -0.93 -12.20 -5.50
C THR A 286 -0.04 -12.92 -6.52
N GLY A 287 1.06 -12.30 -6.93
CA GLY A 287 2.04 -12.85 -7.86
C GLY A 287 2.76 -14.08 -7.32
N GLU A 288 3.20 -14.02 -6.06
CA GLU A 288 3.87 -15.11 -5.36
C GLU A 288 2.93 -16.29 -5.13
N LEU A 289 1.69 -16.03 -4.70
CA LEU A 289 0.65 -17.07 -4.62
C LEU A 289 0.41 -17.71 -5.99
N LEU A 290 0.28 -16.89 -7.05
CA LEU A 290 0.07 -17.39 -8.40
C LEU A 290 1.25 -18.25 -8.90
N ASP A 291 2.48 -17.84 -8.59
CA ASP A 291 3.69 -18.61 -8.91
C ASP A 291 3.74 -19.94 -8.14
N ASN A 292 3.34 -19.96 -6.87
CA ASN A 292 3.20 -21.21 -6.11
C ASN A 292 2.15 -22.13 -6.76
N LEU A 293 0.97 -21.61 -7.12
CA LEU A 293 -0.07 -22.39 -7.80
C LEU A 293 0.38 -22.91 -9.18
N ILE A 294 1.17 -22.14 -9.92
CA ILE A 294 1.79 -22.57 -11.17
C ILE A 294 2.71 -23.77 -10.93
N GLU A 295 3.59 -23.71 -9.92
CA GLU A 295 4.49 -24.84 -9.62
C GLU A 295 3.72 -26.06 -9.11
N ARG A 296 2.67 -25.89 -8.28
CA ARG A 296 1.80 -27.00 -7.85
C ARG A 296 1.05 -27.64 -9.02
N THR A 297 0.47 -26.85 -9.93
CA THR A 297 -0.22 -27.39 -11.12
C THR A 297 0.72 -28.16 -12.04
N LYS A 298 1.98 -27.71 -12.17
CA LYS A 298 3.03 -28.43 -12.88
C LYS A 298 3.41 -29.74 -12.19
N ALA A 299 3.63 -29.73 -10.88
CA ALA A 299 4.00 -30.92 -10.10
C ALA A 299 2.89 -31.99 -10.12
N LEU A 300 1.63 -31.57 -10.04
CA LEU A 300 0.45 -32.46 -10.11
C LEU A 300 0.07 -32.88 -11.53
N LYS A 301 0.78 -32.39 -12.56
CA LYS A 301 0.48 -32.64 -13.99
C LYS A 301 -0.97 -32.30 -14.36
N LEU A 302 -1.48 -31.20 -13.81
CA LEU A 302 -2.86 -30.77 -14.03
C LEU A 302 -3.05 -30.14 -15.41
N LYS A 303 -4.22 -30.37 -16.00
CA LYS A 303 -4.61 -29.89 -17.33
C LYS A 303 -5.93 -29.15 -17.29
N ALA A 304 -6.08 -28.16 -18.17
CA ALA A 304 -7.35 -27.48 -18.35
C ALA A 304 -8.37 -28.38 -19.04
N ALA A 305 -9.55 -28.46 -18.44
CA ALA A 305 -10.69 -29.26 -18.90
C ALA A 305 -11.52 -28.56 -19.99
N THR A 306 -11.45 -27.23 -20.01
CA THR A 306 -12.36 -26.31 -20.67
C THR A 306 -11.56 -25.24 -21.40
N ASP A 307 -12.25 -24.39 -22.16
CA ASP A 307 -11.69 -23.18 -22.78
C ASP A 307 -10.78 -22.39 -21.81
N GLU A 308 -9.75 -21.74 -22.37
CA GLU A 308 -8.78 -20.94 -21.62
C GLU A 308 -9.48 -19.87 -20.76
N THR A 309 -10.54 -19.25 -21.28
CA THR A 309 -11.30 -18.20 -20.58
C THR A 309 -11.97 -18.72 -19.31
N ILE A 310 -12.61 -19.89 -19.37
CA ILE A 310 -13.26 -20.52 -18.21
C ILE A 310 -12.19 -20.92 -17.19
N THR A 311 -11.04 -21.38 -17.66
CA THR A 311 -9.90 -21.74 -16.82
C THR A 311 -9.36 -20.53 -16.06
N VAL A 312 -9.17 -19.41 -16.75
CA VAL A 312 -8.74 -18.12 -16.17
C VAL A 312 -9.77 -17.60 -15.18
N LEU A 313 -11.07 -17.70 -15.48
CA LEU A 313 -12.14 -17.30 -14.57
C LEU A 313 -12.13 -18.12 -13.27
N LYS A 314 -12.01 -19.45 -13.38
CA LYS A 314 -12.01 -20.34 -12.21
C LYS A 314 -10.79 -20.11 -11.33
N ILE A 315 -9.60 -19.99 -11.92
CA ILE A 315 -8.38 -19.75 -11.13
C ILE A 315 -8.39 -18.35 -10.52
N SER A 316 -8.86 -17.32 -11.23
CA SER A 316 -9.01 -15.96 -10.68
C SER A 316 -9.99 -15.94 -9.52
N THR A 317 -11.13 -16.63 -9.66
CA THR A 317 -12.12 -16.78 -8.57
C THR A 317 -11.52 -17.48 -7.36
N TYR A 318 -10.76 -18.57 -7.56
CA TYR A 318 -10.10 -19.30 -6.49
C TYR A 318 -9.06 -18.45 -5.75
N ILE A 319 -8.18 -17.76 -6.48
CA ILE A 319 -7.16 -16.88 -5.89
C ILE A 319 -7.83 -15.74 -5.12
N THR A 320 -8.86 -15.12 -5.70
CA THR A 320 -9.66 -14.10 -5.02
C THR A 320 -10.26 -14.63 -3.72
N THR A 321 -10.84 -15.84 -3.75
CA THR A 321 -11.44 -16.48 -2.56
C THR A 321 -10.39 -16.79 -1.50
N LEU A 322 -9.21 -17.29 -1.90
CA LEU A 322 -8.11 -17.57 -1.00
C LEU A 322 -7.64 -16.30 -0.28
N ILE A 323 -7.32 -15.25 -1.04
CA ILE A 323 -6.85 -13.97 -0.50
C ILE A 323 -7.91 -13.38 0.42
N MET A 324 -9.17 -13.34 -0.01
CA MET A 324 -10.25 -12.81 0.83
C MET A 324 -10.45 -13.64 2.09
N ASN A 325 -10.42 -14.98 2.01
CA ASN A 325 -10.59 -15.84 3.18
C ASN A 325 -9.45 -15.64 4.20
N TYR A 326 -8.22 -15.53 3.72
CA TYR A 326 -7.07 -15.18 4.55
C TYR A 326 -7.28 -13.83 5.26
N ARG A 327 -7.67 -12.78 4.51
CA ARG A 327 -8.00 -11.48 5.10
C ARG A 327 -9.13 -11.56 6.14
N TYR A 328 -10.13 -12.40 5.92
CA TYR A 328 -11.26 -12.56 6.83
C TYR A 328 -10.94 -13.37 8.08
N THR A 329 -10.03 -14.34 8.03
CA THR A 329 -9.87 -15.34 9.12
C THR A 329 -8.45 -15.41 9.70
N GLY A 330 -7.48 -14.71 9.11
CA GLY A 330 -6.07 -14.74 9.54
C GLY A 330 -5.38 -16.09 9.33
N LYS A 331 -6.08 -17.03 8.70
CA LYS A 331 -5.63 -18.40 8.40
C LYS A 331 -6.27 -18.80 7.08
N PHE A 332 -5.60 -19.61 6.28
CA PHE A 332 -6.30 -20.28 5.18
C PHE A 332 -7.16 -21.39 5.80
N GLN A 333 -8.49 -21.36 5.60
CA GLN A 333 -9.33 -22.46 6.05
C GLN A 333 -8.89 -23.74 5.34
N LYS A 334 -8.52 -24.76 6.13
CA LYS A 334 -8.52 -26.15 5.68
C LYS A 334 -9.98 -26.51 5.41
N GLN A 335 -10.35 -26.67 4.13
CA GLN A 335 -11.54 -27.42 3.77
C GLN A 335 -11.23 -28.90 3.81
#